data_AF-A0AAV3BQL1-F1
#
_entry.id   AF-A0AAV3BQL1-F1
#
_cell.length_a   1.000
_cell.length_b   1.000
_cell.length_c   1.000
_cell.angle_alpha   90.00
_cell.angle_beta   90.00
_cell.angle_gamma   90.00
#
_symmetry.space_group_name_H-M   'P 1'
#
loop_
_entity.id
_entity.type
_entity.pdbx_description
1 polymer ?
#
loop_
_entity_poly.entity_id
_entity_poly.type
_entity_poly.pdbx_seq_one_letter_code
_entity_poly.pdbx_strand_id
1 'polypeptide(L)'
;MINLSREEFKIARDQYIKFRREQEKYRRFEKELAKKSLYKETDKLLEVADFLFDIQEIEKAEIIYNLVEEKVKEYEAKYQDFGGVKDEIWS
;
A
#
# COMPACT_ATOMS: atom_id res chain seq x y z
N MET A 1 -28.17 -14.08 27.53
CA MET A 1 -27.08 -14.93 27.01
C MET A 1 -27.57 -15.58 25.73
N ILE A 2 -26.99 -15.25 24.58
CA ILE A 2 -27.34 -15.90 23.32
C ILE A 2 -26.64 -17.27 23.32
N ASN A 3 -27.39 -18.35 23.50
CA ASN A 3 -26.88 -19.71 23.33
C ASN A 3 -26.87 -20.06 21.85
N LEU A 4 -25.86 -19.55 21.12
CA LEU A 4 -25.58 -20.00 19.76
C LEU A 4 -25.27 -21.49 19.77
N SER A 5 -25.94 -22.26 18.93
CA SER A 5 -25.59 -23.64 18.68
C SER A 5 -24.20 -23.71 18.02
N ARG A 6 -23.53 -24.85 18.18
CA ARG A 6 -22.20 -25.09 17.58
C ARG A 6 -22.21 -24.94 16.06
N GLU A 7 -23.32 -25.25 15.40
CA GLU A 7 -23.49 -25.09 13.96
C GLU A 7 -23.61 -23.63 13.54
N GLU A 8 -24.39 -22.83 14.27
CA GLU A 8 -24.53 -21.39 14.01
C GLU A 8 -23.20 -20.64 14.22
N PHE A 9 -22.43 -21.02 15.25
CA PHE A 9 -21.08 -20.48 15.43
C PHE A 9 -20.15 -20.80 14.26
N LYS A 10 -20.20 -22.04 13.75
CA LYS A 10 -19.38 -22.46 12.61
C LYS A 10 -19.74 -21.66 11.34
N ILE A 11 -21.02 -21.45 11.08
CA ILE A 11 -21.50 -20.64 9.95
C ILE A 11 -21.00 -19.19 10.08
N ALA A 12 -21.16 -18.57 11.26
CA ALA A 12 -20.71 -17.21 11.50
C ALA A 12 -19.18 -17.05 11.32
N ARG A 13 -18.40 -18.02 11.84
CA ARG A 13 -16.94 -18.05 11.66
C ARG A 13 -16.56 -18.17 10.18
N ASP A 14 -17.20 -19.06 9.44
CA ASP A 14 -16.87 -19.29 8.03
C ASP A 14 -17.23 -18.06 7.17
N GLN A 15 -18.33 -17.36 7.50
CA GLN A 15 -18.68 -16.07 6.89
C GLN A 15 -17.63 -14.99 7.21
N TYR A 16 -17.19 -14.89 8.48
CA TYR A 16 -16.15 -13.96 8.89
C TYR A 16 -14.82 -14.21 8.16
N ILE A 17 -14.41 -15.47 8.02
CA ILE A 17 -13.19 -15.85 7.27
C ILE A 17 -13.31 -15.43 5.79
N LYS A 18 -14.47 -15.67 5.15
CA LYS A 18 -14.71 -15.23 3.76
C LYS A 18 -14.60 -13.71 3.64
N PHE A 19 -15.25 -12.96 4.53
CA PHE A 19 -15.17 -11.50 4.56
C PHE A 19 -13.73 -11.01 4.73
N ARG A 20 -12.96 -11.59 5.66
CA ARG A 20 -11.54 -11.26 5.84
C ARG A 20 -10.70 -11.49 4.59
N ARG A 21 -10.96 -12.59 3.86
CA ARG A 21 -10.29 -12.88 2.59
C ARG A 21 -10.64 -11.87 1.51
N GLU A 22 -11.89 -11.42 1.44
CA GLU A 22 -12.31 -10.38 0.49
C GLU A 22 -11.66 -9.03 0.82
N GLN A 23 -11.65 -8.64 2.09
CA GLN A 23 -10.97 -7.41 2.55
C GLN A 23 -9.48 -7.42 2.20
N GLU A 24 -8.80 -8.55 2.38
CA GLU A 24 -7.39 -8.72 1.98
C GLU A 24 -7.21 -8.56 0.46
N LYS A 25 -8.13 -9.08 -0.36
CA LYS A 25 -8.10 -8.88 -1.82
C LYS A 25 -8.24 -7.40 -2.17
N TYR A 26 -9.22 -6.70 -1.61
CA TYR A 26 -9.42 -5.26 -1.86
C TYR A 26 -8.21 -4.44 -1.44
N ARG A 27 -7.60 -4.74 -0.28
CA ARG A 27 -6.37 -4.07 0.18
C ARG A 27 -5.20 -4.25 -0.80
N ARG A 28 -5.03 -5.45 -1.36
CA ARG A 28 -4.01 -5.70 -2.40
C ARG A 28 -4.28 -4.90 -3.67
N PHE A 29 -5.53 -4.89 -4.13
CA PHE A 29 -5.91 -4.07 -5.29
C PHE A 29 -5.67 -2.58 -5.05
N GLU A 30 -6.04 -2.06 -3.89
CA GLU A 30 -5.80 -0.66 -3.52
C GLU A 30 -4.28 -0.34 -3.54
N LYS A 31 -3.46 -1.22 -2.96
CA LYS A 31 -1.99 -1.10 -2.96
C LYS A 31 -1.43 -1.07 -4.39
N GLU A 32 -1.86 -1.98 -5.26
CA GLU A 32 -1.41 -2.02 -6.66
C GLU A 32 -1.85 -0.78 -7.45
N LEU A 33 -3.07 -0.30 -7.22
CA LEU A 33 -3.61 0.86 -7.92
C LEU A 33 -2.87 2.14 -7.49
N ALA A 34 -2.62 2.29 -6.18
CA ALA A 34 -1.79 3.36 -5.64
C ALA A 34 -0.35 3.31 -6.17
N LYS A 35 0.25 2.11 -6.26
CA LYS A 35 1.60 1.91 -6.83
C LYS A 35 1.69 2.39 -8.28
N LYS A 36 0.71 2.01 -9.10
CA LYS A 36 0.66 2.42 -10.52
C LYS A 36 0.49 3.93 -10.67
N SER A 37 -0.35 4.54 -9.82
CA SER A 37 -0.53 5.99 -9.82
C SER A 37 0.75 6.73 -9.40
N LEU A 38 1.42 6.22 -8.35
CA LEU A 38 2.70 6.77 -7.87
C LEU A 38 3.74 6.77 -8.99
N TYR A 39 4.00 5.62 -9.63
CA TYR A 39 4.99 5.55 -10.71
C TYR A 39 4.68 6.51 -11.86
N LYS A 40 3.42 6.57 -12.29
CA LYS A 40 3.03 7.52 -13.36
C LYS A 40 3.32 8.99 -13.00
N GLU A 41 3.17 9.35 -11.73
CA GLU A 41 3.47 10.70 -11.25
C GLU A 41 4.97 10.92 -11.11
N THR A 42 5.68 9.99 -10.47
CA THR A 42 7.13 10.11 -10.23
C THR A 42 7.95 10.03 -11.51
N ASP A 43 7.56 9.21 -12.49
CA ASP A 43 8.27 9.10 -13.78
C ASP A 43 8.32 10.45 -14.49
N LYS A 44 7.20 11.19 -14.50
CA LYS A 44 7.14 12.54 -15.10
C LYS A 44 7.98 13.55 -14.32
N LEU A 45 8.03 13.44 -13.00
CA LEU A 45 8.87 14.30 -12.17
C LEU A 45 10.35 14.03 -12.45
N LEU A 46 10.73 12.76 -12.60
CA LEU A 46 12.09 12.37 -12.97
C LEU A 46 12.47 12.87 -14.36
N GLU A 47 11.58 12.77 -15.35
CA GLU A 47 11.82 13.35 -16.69
C GLU A 47 12.11 14.86 -16.63
N VAL A 48 11.39 15.60 -15.77
CA VAL A 48 11.62 17.03 -15.57
C VAL A 48 12.93 17.28 -14.80
N ALA A 49 13.25 16.46 -13.80
CA ALA A 49 14.50 16.56 -13.05
C ALA A 49 15.71 16.32 -13.96
N ASP A 50 15.66 15.29 -14.81
CA ASP A 50 16.69 14.96 -15.79
C ASP A 50 16.88 16.11 -16.79
N PHE A 51 15.79 16.69 -17.30
CA PHE A 51 15.86 17.88 -18.16
C PHE A 51 16.52 19.07 -17.45
N LEU A 52 16.16 19.35 -16.20
CA LEU A 52 16.74 20.44 -15.42
C LEU A 52 18.23 20.19 -15.17
N PHE A 53 18.61 18.95 -14.91
CA PHE A 53 20.00 18.55 -14.76
C PHE A 53 20.80 18.79 -16.05
N ASP A 54 20.25 18.41 -17.21
CA ASP A 54 20.88 18.59 -18.52
C ASP A 54 21.16 20.07 -18.86
N ILE A 55 20.26 20.98 -18.43
CA ILE A 55 20.45 22.43 -18.59
C ILE A 55 21.24 23.08 -17.44
N GLN A 56 21.86 22.28 -16.57
CA GLN A 56 22.69 22.70 -15.43
C GLN A 56 21.94 23.41 -14.30
N GLU A 57 20.61 23.24 -14.20
CA GLU A 57 19.77 23.72 -13.11
C GLU A 57 19.74 22.71 -11.94
N ILE A 58 20.93 22.40 -11.40
CA ILE A 58 21.18 21.29 -10.47
C ILE A 58 20.32 21.39 -9.21
N GLU A 59 20.24 22.56 -8.58
CA GLU A 59 19.46 22.76 -7.35
C GLU A 59 17.98 22.44 -7.57
N LYS A 60 17.43 22.78 -8.74
CA LYS A 60 16.02 22.50 -9.07
C LYS A 60 15.80 21.02 -9.34
N ALA A 61 16.73 20.36 -10.03
CA ALA A 61 16.68 18.92 -10.23
C ALA A 61 16.72 18.17 -8.88
N GLU A 62 17.60 18.57 -7.97
CA GLU A 62 17.72 18.00 -6.62
C GLU A 62 16.43 18.13 -5.80
N ILE A 63 15.77 19.29 -5.84
CA ILE A 63 14.47 19.49 -5.19
C ILE A 63 13.43 18.47 -5.70
N ILE A 64 13.42 18.21 -7.01
CA ILE A 64 12.46 17.26 -7.60
C ILE A 64 12.80 15.82 -7.23
N TYR A 65 14.08 15.42 -7.24
CA TYR A 65 14.49 14.09 -6.77
C TYR A 65 14.09 13.87 -5.31
N ASN A 66 14.33 14.85 -4.43
CA ASN A 66 13.93 14.78 -3.02
C ASN A 66 12.41 14.62 -2.87
N LEU A 67 11.62 15.36 -3.66
CA LEU A 67 10.16 15.23 -3.67
C LEU A 67 9.70 13.84 -4.10
N VAL A 68 10.34 13.26 -5.12
CA VAL A 68 10.05 11.89 -5.56
C VAL A 68 10.39 10.88 -4.46
N GLU A 69 11.53 11.05 -3.79
CA GLU A 69 11.94 10.18 -2.68
C GLU A 69 10.94 10.23 -1.52
N GLU A 70 10.49 11.42 -1.12
CA GLU A 70 9.47 11.59 -0.07
C GLU A 70 8.15 10.90 -0.45
N LYS A 71 7.67 11.07 -1.68
CA LYS A 71 6.44 10.41 -2.15
C LYS A 71 6.56 8.88 -2.12
N VAL A 72 7.72 8.33 -2.49
CA VAL A 72 7.96 6.88 -2.40
C VAL A 72 7.94 6.43 -0.94
N LYS A 73 8.61 7.16 -0.03
CA LYS A 73 8.60 6.86 1.41
C LYS A 73 7.20 6.89 2.02
N GLU A 74 6.37 7.88 1.65
CA GLU A 74 4.98 7.97 2.11
C GLU A 74 4.14 6.78 1.66
N TYR A 75 4.29 6.36 0.40
CA TYR A 75 3.63 5.17 -0.12
C TYR A 75 4.11 3.92 0.63
N GLU A 76 5.41 3.76 0.82
CA GLU A 76 5.98 2.63 1.54
C GLU A 76 5.54 2.58 3.00
N ALA A 77 5.44 3.71 3.69
CA ALA A 77 4.93 3.79 5.06
C ALA A 77 3.43 3.44 5.12
N LYS A 78 2.62 3.96 4.20
CA LYS A 78 1.17 3.72 4.15
C LYS A 78 0.84 2.25 3.89
N TYR A 79 1.61 1.62 3.00
CA TYR A 79 1.42 0.23 2.59
C TYR A 79 2.47 -0.71 3.16
N GLN A 80 3.23 -0.24 4.17
CA GLN A 80 4.10 -1.08 4.96
C GLN A 80 3.17 -2.12 5.57
N ASP A 81 3.37 -3.38 5.18
CA ASP A 81 2.51 -4.42 5.68
C ASP A 81 2.67 -4.41 7.21
N PHE A 82 1.60 -4.19 7.96
CA PHE A 82 1.43 -4.80 9.28
C PHE A 82 1.34 -6.34 9.11
N GLY A 83 2.25 -6.90 8.32
CA GLY A 83 2.36 -8.30 7.91
C GLY A 83 3.14 -9.13 8.90
N GLY A 84 3.37 -8.61 10.11
CA GLY A 84 3.86 -9.38 11.27
C GLY A 84 2.76 -9.95 12.16
N VAL A 85 1.48 -9.61 11.96
CA VAL A 85 0.38 -10.19 12.74
C VAL A 85 -0.16 -11.48 12.10
N LYS A 86 0.65 -12.15 11.25
CA LYS A 86 0.26 -13.41 10.61
C LYS A 86 0.76 -14.67 11.32
N ASP A 87 1.67 -14.58 12.30
CA ASP A 87 2.18 -15.78 12.99
C ASP A 87 1.91 -15.86 14.50
N GLU A 88 1.58 -14.77 15.21
CA GLU A 88 1.44 -14.83 16.68
C GLU A 88 0.02 -15.06 17.21
N ILE A 89 -1.02 -14.88 16.40
CA ILE A 89 -2.42 -15.07 16.89
C ILE A 89 -2.88 -16.54 16.74
N TRP A 90 -2.10 -17.38 16.06
CA TRP A 90 -2.46 -18.78 15.79
C TRP A 90 -1.31 -19.79 15.99
N SER A 91 -0.27 -19.44 16.76
CA SER A 91 0.75 -20.39 17.24
C SER A 91 0.40 -20.91 18.63
#